data_AF-A0A6J6Z5J5-F1
#
_entry.id   AF-A0A6J6Z5J5-F1
#
_cell.length_a   1.000
_cell.length_b   1.000
_cell.length_c   1.000
_cell.angle_alpha   90.00
_cell.angle_beta   90.00
_cell.angle_gamma   90.00
#
_symmetry.space_group_name_H-M   'P 1'
#
loop_
_entity.id
_entity.type
_entity.pdbx_description
1 polymer ?
#
loop_
_entity_poly.entity_id
_entity_poly.type
_entity_poly.pdbx_seq_one_letter_code
_entity_poly.pdbx_strand_id
1 'polypeptide(L)'
;MISEQAYEVLAAQWREPGFTCPNSKTYPWLWLWDSSFHAIVWAHLGDAERAVMELTTALSAQDADGFVPHVLYLDGSQDHEAFWGRPGTSSITQPPIYGLAIAELVRLGISLPSDLVDRATAGLNFLFESRRRSPAGLIEIVHPWESGCDHSPRWDDLVLGQRGFDEEIWFRRKGELLQGIERKVGGAPIWNDQFAVGSVAFSAMTAFCAHELAGVTGDQSLLDHAADVSDALAMRWDPGLRTWVDDGPTANGSGRVRTVEALLPLLTLPIQTGNSAGVADVAARELMDAQAFAGPYGARQVHIDEPTYLPTTYWRGPSWPQLNYLLWLGLQRVGKFAEAALLAECSRTGALLSGWAEYWDADTGTAGGAVPQSWTTLAACMDVPQG
;
A
#
# COMPACT_ATOMS: atom_id res chain seq x y z
N MET A 1 15.59 -18.88 -11.07
CA MET A 1 14.30 -19.25 -11.68
C MET A 1 13.23 -18.20 -11.40
N ILE A 2 12.90 -17.87 -10.14
CA ILE A 2 11.87 -16.85 -9.85
C ILE A 2 12.26 -15.43 -10.32
N SER A 3 13.51 -15.00 -10.12
CA SER A 3 14.00 -13.68 -10.54
C SER A 3 13.97 -13.48 -12.06
N GLU A 4 14.28 -14.52 -12.83
CA GLU A 4 14.24 -14.49 -14.30
C GLU A 4 12.80 -14.36 -14.81
N GLN A 5 11.87 -15.16 -14.27
CA GLN A 5 10.44 -15.03 -14.60
C GLN A 5 9.87 -13.67 -14.18
N ALA A 6 10.26 -13.16 -13.01
CA ALA A 6 9.87 -11.83 -12.55
C ALA A 6 10.34 -10.73 -13.51
N TYR A 7 11.60 -10.81 -13.98
CA TYR A 7 12.13 -9.90 -14.98
C TYR A 7 11.33 -9.96 -16.28
N GLU A 8 11.00 -11.15 -16.78
CA GLU A 8 10.19 -11.33 -18.00
C GLU A 8 8.79 -10.73 -17.85
N VAL A 9 8.13 -10.92 -16.70
CA VAL A 9 6.81 -10.34 -16.41
C VAL A 9 6.87 -8.82 -16.44
N LEU A 10 7.81 -8.20 -15.75
CA LEU A 10 7.99 -6.74 -15.73
C LEU A 10 8.33 -6.20 -17.13
N ALA A 11 9.28 -6.83 -17.82
CA ALA A 11 9.72 -6.40 -19.15
C ALA A 11 8.57 -6.46 -20.18
N ALA A 12 7.67 -7.43 -20.08
CA ALA A 12 6.49 -7.52 -20.93
C ALA A 12 5.48 -6.38 -20.69
N GLN A 13 5.45 -5.81 -19.50
CA GLN A 13 4.57 -4.69 -19.14
C GLN A 13 5.22 -3.30 -19.26
N TRP A 14 6.52 -3.22 -19.59
CA TRP A 14 7.23 -1.96 -19.79
C TRP A 14 6.69 -1.16 -20.98
N ARG A 15 6.47 0.14 -20.83
CA ARG A 15 5.94 1.06 -21.84
C ARG A 15 6.73 2.37 -21.86
N GLU A 16 6.78 2.99 -23.03
CA GLU A 16 7.23 4.38 -23.20
C GLU A 16 6.19 5.34 -22.57
N PRO A 17 6.62 6.49 -22.00
CA PRO A 17 7.98 7.03 -21.97
C PRO A 17 8.90 6.44 -20.88
N GLY A 18 8.46 5.40 -20.18
CA GLY A 18 9.27 4.70 -19.17
C GLY A 18 8.48 4.41 -17.90
N PHE A 19 7.64 3.38 -17.94
CA PHE A 19 6.93 2.84 -16.78
C PHE A 19 6.44 1.42 -17.04
N THR A 20 6.03 0.73 -15.99
CA THR A 20 5.52 -0.63 -16.04
C THR A 20 4.03 -0.61 -15.72
N CYS A 21 3.19 -0.99 -16.69
CA CYS A 21 1.76 -1.18 -16.43
C CYS A 21 1.54 -2.30 -15.40
N PRO A 22 0.62 -2.16 -14.43
CA PRO A 22 0.21 -3.29 -13.59
C PRO A 22 -0.24 -4.49 -14.44
N ASN A 23 -1.07 -4.22 -15.44
CA ASN A 23 -1.41 -5.16 -16.51
C ASN A 23 -1.85 -4.39 -17.76
N SER A 24 -1.17 -4.56 -18.88
CA SER A 24 -1.43 -3.79 -20.10
C SER A 24 -2.82 -3.95 -20.75
N LYS A 25 -3.69 -4.82 -20.25
CA LYS A 25 -5.10 -4.91 -20.68
C LYS A 25 -6.04 -4.32 -19.63
N THR A 26 -5.94 -4.75 -18.39
CA THR A 26 -6.86 -4.36 -17.31
C THR A 26 -6.49 -2.99 -16.72
N TYR A 27 -5.19 -2.74 -16.58
CA TYR A 27 -4.62 -1.55 -15.96
C TYR A 27 -3.51 -0.98 -16.86
N PRO A 28 -3.85 -0.36 -18.00
CA PRO A 28 -2.86 0.02 -19.03
C PRO A 28 -2.11 1.34 -18.76
N TRP A 29 -2.40 2.01 -17.66
CA TRP A 29 -1.79 3.27 -17.19
C TRP A 29 -0.67 3.06 -16.15
N LEU A 30 -0.10 4.16 -15.68
CA LEU A 30 0.82 4.18 -14.54
C LEU A 30 0.00 4.33 -13.26
N TRP A 31 0.22 3.45 -12.27
CA TRP A 31 -0.31 3.59 -10.90
C TRP A 31 0.83 3.86 -9.93
N LEU A 32 0.66 4.84 -9.04
CA LEU A 32 1.73 5.39 -8.21
C LEU A 32 2.41 4.34 -7.34
N TRP A 33 1.65 3.60 -6.53
CA TRP A 33 2.25 2.63 -5.62
C TRP A 33 2.77 1.39 -6.38
N ASP A 34 2.12 1.02 -7.50
CA ASP A 34 2.53 -0.10 -8.36
C ASP A 34 3.90 0.21 -8.95
N SER A 35 4.07 1.39 -9.57
CA SER A 35 5.34 1.86 -10.09
C SER A 35 6.42 2.00 -9.01
N SER A 36 6.04 2.37 -7.80
CA SER A 36 6.98 2.40 -6.67
C SER A 36 7.49 1.00 -6.32
N PHE A 37 6.61 -0.01 -6.31
CA PHE A 37 7.01 -1.41 -6.16
C PHE A 37 7.80 -1.93 -7.36
N HIS A 38 7.41 -1.60 -8.60
CA HIS A 38 8.14 -2.00 -9.80
C HIS A 38 9.58 -1.48 -9.77
N ALA A 39 9.81 -0.26 -9.31
CA ALA A 39 11.15 0.30 -9.17
C ALA A 39 12.02 -0.49 -8.18
N ILE A 40 11.44 -0.91 -7.04
CA ILE A 40 12.13 -1.79 -6.08
C ILE A 40 12.51 -3.11 -6.76
N VAL A 41 11.59 -3.71 -7.50
CA VAL A 41 11.85 -5.00 -8.18
C VAL A 41 12.90 -4.83 -9.29
N TRP A 42 12.80 -3.80 -10.13
CA TRP A 42 13.81 -3.51 -11.16
C TRP A 42 15.21 -3.36 -10.56
N ALA A 43 15.33 -2.60 -9.47
CA ALA A 43 16.60 -2.41 -8.78
C ALA A 43 17.13 -3.74 -8.20
N HIS A 44 16.27 -4.54 -7.56
CA HIS A 44 16.63 -5.85 -7.04
C HIS A 44 17.09 -6.82 -8.13
N LEU A 45 16.48 -6.75 -9.32
CA LEU A 45 16.85 -7.56 -10.49
C LEU A 45 18.07 -7.02 -11.25
N GLY A 46 18.67 -5.92 -10.79
CA GLY A 46 19.89 -5.34 -11.36
C GLY A 46 19.66 -4.38 -12.53
N ASP A 47 18.41 -3.97 -12.81
CA ASP A 47 18.08 -2.98 -13.84
C ASP A 47 17.88 -1.60 -13.21
N ALA A 48 19.00 -0.97 -12.84
CA ALA A 48 19.00 0.33 -12.20
C ALA A 48 18.43 1.45 -13.10
N GLU A 49 18.61 1.35 -14.42
CA GLU A 49 18.12 2.35 -15.37
C GLU A 49 16.59 2.39 -15.37
N ARG A 50 15.93 1.22 -15.51
CA ARG A 50 14.47 1.15 -15.43
C ARG A 50 13.93 1.52 -14.05
N ALA A 51 14.62 1.13 -12.98
CA ALA A 51 14.20 1.48 -11.63
C ALA A 51 14.12 3.01 -11.42
N VAL A 52 15.15 3.74 -11.86
CA VAL A 52 15.19 5.21 -11.76
C VAL A 52 14.17 5.85 -12.71
N MET A 53 14.04 5.34 -13.94
CA MET A 53 13.09 5.84 -14.93
C MET A 53 11.64 5.70 -14.45
N GLU A 54 11.27 4.53 -13.92
CA GLU A 54 9.93 4.25 -13.38
C GLU A 54 9.52 5.27 -12.31
N LEU A 55 10.37 5.51 -11.31
CA LEU A 55 10.09 6.49 -10.24
C LEU A 55 10.06 7.93 -10.76
N THR A 56 10.98 8.26 -11.67
CA THR A 56 11.03 9.59 -12.30
C THR A 56 9.73 9.88 -13.04
N THR A 57 9.22 8.92 -13.82
CA THR A 57 7.95 9.04 -14.52
C THR A 57 6.78 9.09 -13.53
N ALA A 58 6.75 8.25 -12.51
CA ALA A 58 5.68 8.23 -11.51
C ALA A 58 5.54 9.56 -10.75
N LEU A 59 6.65 10.25 -10.47
CA LEU A 59 6.67 11.54 -9.77
C LEU A 59 6.67 12.75 -10.70
N SER A 60 6.61 12.55 -12.02
CA SER A 60 6.68 13.63 -13.02
C SER A 60 5.46 14.57 -12.99
N ALA A 61 4.30 14.06 -12.61
CA ALA A 61 3.04 14.80 -12.54
C ALA A 61 2.69 15.29 -11.13
N GLN A 62 3.68 15.37 -10.24
CA GLN A 62 3.50 15.95 -8.91
C GLN A 62 3.14 17.44 -9.02
N ASP A 63 2.11 17.85 -8.26
CA ASP A 63 1.67 19.24 -8.19
C ASP A 63 2.66 20.09 -7.38
N ALA A 64 2.60 21.41 -7.55
CA ALA A 64 3.53 22.35 -6.91
C ALA A 64 3.46 22.35 -5.37
N ASP A 65 2.37 21.86 -4.78
CA ASP A 65 2.19 21.74 -3.34
C ASP A 65 2.54 20.34 -2.79
N GLY A 66 3.16 19.49 -3.63
CA GLY A 66 3.65 18.17 -3.27
C GLY A 66 2.66 17.03 -3.54
N PHE A 67 1.39 17.31 -3.88
CA PHE A 67 0.43 16.24 -4.17
C PHE A 67 0.88 15.36 -5.35
N VAL A 68 0.92 14.04 -5.12
CA VAL A 68 1.21 13.04 -6.14
C VAL A 68 -0.08 12.26 -6.47
N PRO A 69 -0.58 12.34 -7.70
CA PRO A 69 -1.78 11.62 -8.12
C PRO A 69 -1.53 10.10 -8.22
N HIS A 70 -2.54 9.29 -7.94
CA HIS A 70 -2.40 7.84 -8.00
C HIS A 70 -2.29 7.25 -9.40
N VAL A 71 -2.71 7.97 -10.45
CA VAL A 71 -2.73 7.49 -11.84
C VAL A 71 -2.30 8.61 -12.77
N LEU A 72 -1.43 8.27 -13.71
CA LEU A 72 -0.99 9.13 -14.80
C LEU A 72 -1.42 8.51 -16.14
N TYR A 73 -2.13 9.30 -16.96
CA TYR A 73 -2.64 8.93 -18.27
C TYR A 73 -1.71 9.48 -19.37
N LEU A 74 -0.61 8.76 -19.62
CA LEU A 74 0.52 9.28 -20.43
C LEU A 74 0.28 9.26 -21.95
N ASP A 75 -0.60 8.39 -22.45
CA ASP A 75 -0.86 8.27 -23.90
C ASP A 75 -2.06 9.09 -24.40
N GLY A 76 -2.78 9.76 -23.48
CA GLY A 76 -3.95 10.60 -23.78
C GLY A 76 -5.13 9.85 -24.43
N SER A 77 -5.13 8.51 -24.43
CA SER A 77 -6.08 7.72 -25.22
C SER A 77 -7.46 7.56 -24.57
N GLN A 78 -7.61 7.90 -23.29
CA GLN A 78 -8.86 7.82 -22.55
C GLN A 78 -9.31 9.20 -22.07
N ASP A 79 -10.58 9.55 -22.32
CA ASP A 79 -11.22 10.72 -21.70
C ASP A 79 -11.55 10.40 -20.24
N HIS A 80 -10.68 10.87 -19.34
CA HIS A 80 -10.75 10.68 -17.89
C HIS A 80 -10.93 12.02 -17.16
N GLU A 81 -10.83 13.14 -17.88
CA GLU A 81 -10.85 14.48 -17.29
C GLU A 81 -12.20 14.78 -16.66
N ALA A 82 -13.30 14.41 -17.32
CA ALA A 82 -14.64 14.57 -16.76
C ALA A 82 -14.85 13.77 -15.46
N PHE A 83 -14.18 12.62 -15.33
CA PHE A 83 -14.28 11.77 -14.14
C PHE A 83 -13.44 12.31 -12.98
N TRP A 84 -12.20 12.73 -13.25
CA TRP A 84 -11.28 13.21 -12.22
C TRP A 84 -11.40 14.69 -11.90
N GLY A 85 -12.04 15.46 -12.78
CA GLY A 85 -12.09 16.93 -12.72
C GLY A 85 -10.76 17.60 -13.03
N ARG A 86 -9.81 16.88 -13.63
CA ARG A 86 -8.50 17.41 -14.07
C ARG A 86 -7.93 16.57 -15.23
N PRO A 87 -7.13 17.17 -16.13
CA PRO A 87 -6.54 16.46 -17.25
C PRO A 87 -5.29 15.66 -16.84
N GLY A 88 -5.02 14.59 -17.58
CA GLY A 88 -3.78 13.80 -17.57
C GLY A 88 -3.54 12.94 -16.33
N THR A 89 -4.25 13.18 -15.22
CA THR A 89 -3.98 12.57 -13.91
C THR A 89 -5.26 12.37 -13.10
N SER A 90 -5.22 11.45 -12.13
CA SER A 90 -6.28 11.33 -11.12
C SER A 90 -6.29 12.49 -10.12
N SER A 91 -7.39 12.71 -9.40
CA SER A 91 -7.50 13.75 -8.36
C SER A 91 -7.40 13.25 -6.91
N ILE A 92 -6.91 12.03 -6.71
CA ILE A 92 -6.60 11.43 -5.41
C ILE A 92 -5.22 10.75 -5.43
N THR A 93 -4.70 10.42 -4.24
CA THR A 93 -3.35 9.81 -4.09
C THR A 93 -3.43 8.30 -3.80
N GLN A 94 -2.28 7.69 -3.51
CA GLN A 94 -2.07 6.31 -3.09
C GLN A 94 -1.00 6.25 -1.99
N PRO A 95 -0.76 5.10 -1.34
CA PRO A 95 0.29 4.97 -0.34
C PRO A 95 1.66 5.39 -0.91
N PRO A 96 2.46 6.19 -0.17
CA PRO A 96 3.66 6.85 -0.69
C PRO A 96 4.89 5.93 -0.71
N ILE A 97 4.75 4.75 -1.32
CA ILE A 97 5.79 3.71 -1.40
C ILE A 97 7.07 4.21 -2.10
N TYR A 98 6.97 5.30 -2.89
CA TYR A 98 8.13 5.96 -3.49
C TYR A 98 9.20 6.37 -2.46
N GLY A 99 8.84 6.66 -1.20
CA GLY A 99 9.82 6.93 -0.14
C GLY A 99 10.67 5.71 0.21
N LEU A 100 10.03 4.53 0.32
CA LEU A 100 10.72 3.25 0.46
C LEU A 100 11.56 2.94 -0.78
N ALA A 101 10.98 3.10 -1.98
CA ALA A 101 11.67 2.77 -3.22
C ALA A 101 12.98 3.55 -3.38
N ILE A 102 12.96 4.87 -3.12
CA ILE A 102 14.17 5.69 -3.13
C ILE A 102 15.19 5.20 -2.10
N ALA A 103 14.76 4.89 -0.88
CA ALA A 103 15.65 4.38 0.16
C ALA A 103 16.33 3.06 -0.26
N GLU A 104 15.59 2.13 -0.86
CA GLU A 104 16.11 0.87 -1.38
C GLU A 104 17.12 1.10 -2.53
N LEU A 105 16.79 1.96 -3.50
CA LEU A 105 17.70 2.28 -4.59
C LEU A 105 19.02 2.88 -4.07
N VAL A 106 18.96 3.80 -3.09
CA VAL A 106 20.16 4.39 -2.48
C VAL A 106 20.97 3.33 -1.72
N ARG A 107 20.34 2.42 -0.98
CA ARG A 107 21.03 1.33 -0.26
C ARG A 107 21.74 0.36 -1.20
N LEU A 108 21.19 0.15 -2.39
CA LEU A 108 21.83 -0.64 -3.46
C LEU A 108 22.96 0.12 -4.17
N GLY A 109 23.24 1.37 -3.79
CA GLY A 109 24.28 2.20 -4.41
C GLY A 109 23.89 2.78 -5.77
N ILE A 110 22.60 2.81 -6.10
CA ILE A 110 22.10 3.39 -7.34
C ILE A 110 22.09 4.92 -7.18
N SER A 111 22.73 5.61 -8.11
CA SER A 111 22.74 7.08 -8.13
C SER A 111 21.39 7.61 -8.60
N LEU A 112 20.82 8.54 -7.83
CA LEU A 112 19.54 9.16 -8.14
C LEU A 112 19.71 10.62 -8.55
N PRO A 113 18.86 11.14 -9.46
CA PRO A 113 18.70 12.57 -9.65
C PRO A 113 18.27 13.25 -8.35
N SER A 114 18.85 14.42 -8.03
CA SER A 114 18.51 15.12 -6.79
C SER A 114 17.05 15.59 -6.75
N ASP A 115 16.52 16.00 -7.91
CA ASP A 115 15.13 16.42 -8.04
C ASP A 115 14.14 15.27 -7.76
N LEU A 116 14.53 14.01 -8.02
CA LEU A 116 13.72 12.85 -7.69
C LEU A 116 13.54 12.69 -6.17
N VAL A 117 14.64 12.89 -5.41
CA VAL A 117 14.62 12.85 -3.95
C VAL A 117 13.80 14.01 -3.39
N ASP A 118 14.01 15.22 -3.92
CA ASP A 118 13.25 16.41 -3.51
C ASP A 118 11.73 16.24 -3.72
N ARG A 119 11.33 15.66 -4.86
CA ARG A 119 9.92 15.36 -5.17
C ARG A 119 9.32 14.37 -4.19
N ALA A 120 10.03 13.30 -3.86
CA ALA A 120 9.55 12.33 -2.88
C ALA A 120 9.40 12.94 -1.48
N THR A 121 10.37 13.75 -1.05
CA THR A 121 10.27 14.49 0.22
C THR A 121 9.06 15.42 0.22
N ALA A 122 8.85 16.19 -0.86
CA ALA A 122 7.68 17.06 -1.00
C ALA A 122 6.35 16.28 -0.98
N GLY A 123 6.32 15.08 -1.56
CA GLY A 123 5.16 14.19 -1.57
C GLY A 123 4.77 13.70 -0.19
N LEU A 124 5.76 13.31 0.62
CA LEU A 124 5.54 12.90 2.00
C LEU A 124 5.11 14.09 2.87
N ASN A 125 5.77 15.25 2.73
CA ASN A 125 5.40 16.47 3.45
C ASN A 125 3.98 16.92 3.12
N PHE A 126 3.52 16.80 1.86
CA PHE A 126 2.13 17.02 1.52
C PHE A 126 1.18 16.15 2.38
N LEU A 127 1.48 14.87 2.54
CA LEU A 127 0.65 13.97 3.34
C LEU A 127 0.64 14.31 4.83
N PHE A 128 1.77 14.77 5.40
CA PHE A 128 1.83 15.14 6.81
C PHE A 128 1.23 16.51 7.11
N GLU A 129 1.45 17.49 6.23
CA GLU A 129 1.17 18.91 6.50
C GLU A 129 -0.17 19.36 5.90
N SER A 130 -0.62 18.74 4.81
CA SER A 130 -1.82 19.18 4.08
C SER A 130 -3.05 18.30 4.30
N ARG A 131 -2.87 17.02 4.65
CA ARG A 131 -3.99 16.16 5.01
C ARG A 131 -4.48 16.48 6.41
N ARG A 132 -5.80 16.41 6.60
CA ARG A 132 -6.36 16.45 7.95
C ARG A 132 -5.91 15.22 8.74
N ARG A 133 -5.83 15.41 10.05
CA ARG A 133 -5.53 14.36 11.01
C ARG A 133 -6.78 14.03 11.81
N SER A 134 -7.02 12.74 12.02
CA SER A 134 -8.11 12.25 12.84
C SER A 134 -7.91 12.65 14.31
N PRO A 135 -8.91 12.51 15.19
CA PRO A 135 -8.76 12.84 16.61
C PRO A 135 -7.61 12.11 17.33
N ALA A 136 -7.30 10.88 16.94
CA ALA A 136 -6.15 10.13 17.45
C ALA A 136 -4.82 10.51 16.79
N GLY A 137 -4.83 11.43 15.83
CA GLY A 137 -3.64 11.88 15.12
C GLY A 137 -3.25 10.99 13.95
N LEU A 138 -4.14 10.20 13.34
CA LEU A 138 -3.82 9.46 12.11
C LEU A 138 -4.05 10.32 10.86
N ILE A 139 -3.40 10.00 9.75
CA ILE A 139 -3.62 10.69 8.47
C ILE A 139 -4.99 10.26 7.91
N GLU A 140 -5.84 11.25 7.63
CA GLU A 140 -7.14 11.00 7.01
C GLU A 140 -6.97 10.76 5.50
N ILE A 141 -7.44 9.61 5.02
CA ILE A 141 -7.67 9.38 3.60
C ILE A 141 -9.00 10.01 3.20
N VAL A 142 -9.15 10.44 1.94
CA VAL A 142 -10.39 11.10 1.47
C VAL A 142 -11.24 10.22 0.56
N HIS A 143 -10.73 9.04 0.22
CA HIS A 143 -11.40 8.09 -0.66
C HIS A 143 -10.85 6.67 -0.40
N PRO A 144 -11.66 5.59 -0.49
CA PRO A 144 -11.19 4.21 -0.30
C PRO A 144 -9.97 3.84 -1.15
N TRP A 145 -9.94 4.31 -2.41
CA TRP A 145 -8.83 4.11 -3.34
C TRP A 145 -7.48 4.65 -2.88
N GLU A 146 -7.45 5.63 -1.98
CA GLU A 146 -6.18 6.13 -1.44
C GLU A 146 -5.51 5.12 -0.52
N SER A 147 -6.27 4.20 0.07
CA SER A 147 -5.71 3.16 0.94
C SER A 147 -4.92 2.10 0.18
N GLY A 148 -5.16 1.96 -1.13
CA GLY A 148 -4.72 0.81 -1.92
C GLY A 148 -5.49 -0.48 -1.61
N CYS A 149 -6.50 -0.45 -0.72
CA CYS A 149 -7.36 -1.59 -0.33
C CYS A 149 -8.84 -1.27 -0.61
N ASP A 150 -9.15 -1.01 -1.88
CA ASP A 150 -10.39 -0.39 -2.38
C ASP A 150 -11.71 -0.88 -1.80
N HIS A 151 -11.86 -2.20 -1.64
CA HIS A 151 -13.09 -2.87 -1.20
C HIS A 151 -12.92 -3.52 0.18
N SER A 152 -11.90 -3.10 0.93
CA SER A 152 -11.68 -3.59 2.28
C SER A 152 -12.97 -3.45 3.09
N PRO A 153 -13.35 -4.47 3.87
CA PRO A 153 -14.52 -4.37 4.75
C PRO A 153 -14.40 -3.25 5.77
N ARG A 154 -13.20 -2.68 5.97
CA ARG A 154 -12.98 -1.53 6.85
C ARG A 154 -13.74 -0.28 6.45
N TRP A 155 -14.15 -0.17 5.20
CA TRP A 155 -14.95 0.96 4.70
C TRP A 155 -16.46 0.68 4.64
N ASP A 156 -16.91 -0.51 5.05
CA ASP A 156 -18.30 -0.97 4.85
C ASP A 156 -19.32 -0.01 5.46
N ASP A 157 -19.08 0.58 6.63
CA ASP A 157 -20.04 1.53 7.25
C ASP A 157 -20.30 2.77 6.39
N LEU A 158 -19.30 3.21 5.60
CA LEU A 158 -19.38 4.41 4.77
C LEU A 158 -19.79 4.12 3.33
N VAL A 159 -19.72 2.85 2.92
CA VAL A 159 -20.01 2.42 1.54
C VAL A 159 -21.28 1.58 1.44
N LEU A 160 -21.40 0.54 2.26
CA LEU A 160 -22.50 -0.42 2.24
C LEU A 160 -23.52 -0.21 3.37
N GLY A 161 -23.09 0.41 4.47
CA GLY A 161 -23.85 0.43 5.72
C GLY A 161 -24.08 -0.99 6.22
N GLN A 162 -25.34 -1.37 6.47
CA GLN A 162 -25.71 -2.70 6.97
C GLN A 162 -25.91 -3.76 5.86
N ARG A 163 -25.58 -3.45 4.62
CA ARG A 163 -25.79 -4.35 3.47
C ARG A 163 -24.65 -5.35 3.34
N GLY A 164 -24.95 -6.53 2.79
CA GLY A 164 -23.91 -7.46 2.33
C GLY A 164 -23.10 -6.88 1.16
N PHE A 165 -21.99 -7.53 0.82
CA PHE A 165 -21.14 -7.08 -0.27
C PHE A 165 -21.89 -7.03 -1.60
N ASP A 166 -21.81 -5.88 -2.27
CA ASP A 166 -22.42 -5.61 -3.57
C ASP A 166 -21.50 -4.67 -4.37
N GLU A 167 -20.94 -5.18 -5.46
CA GLU A 167 -19.95 -4.47 -6.26
C GLU A 167 -20.51 -3.22 -6.95
N GLU A 168 -21.78 -3.22 -7.35
CA GLU A 168 -22.42 -2.09 -8.02
C GLU A 168 -22.66 -0.93 -7.04
N ILE A 169 -23.08 -1.24 -5.81
CA ILE A 169 -23.18 -0.26 -4.73
C ILE A 169 -21.81 0.35 -4.44
N TRP A 170 -20.78 -0.49 -4.33
CA TRP A 170 -19.40 -0.03 -4.15
C TRP A 170 -18.95 0.92 -5.26
N PHE A 171 -19.15 0.53 -6.52
CA PHE A 171 -18.75 1.33 -7.66
C PHE A 171 -19.44 2.70 -7.67
N ARG A 172 -20.76 2.72 -7.50
CA ARG A 172 -21.56 3.96 -7.45
C ARG A 172 -21.11 4.88 -6.32
N ARG A 173 -20.97 4.33 -5.12
CA ARG A 173 -20.65 5.10 -3.92
C ARG A 173 -19.24 5.70 -3.99
N LYS A 174 -18.26 4.99 -4.56
CA LYS A 174 -16.92 5.57 -4.82
C LYS A 174 -17.00 6.77 -5.77
N GLY A 175 -17.80 6.69 -6.83
CA GLY A 175 -18.06 7.83 -7.73
C GLY A 175 -18.65 9.05 -7.01
N GLU A 176 -19.58 8.84 -6.08
CA GLU A 176 -20.16 9.92 -5.25
C GLU A 176 -19.12 10.54 -4.31
N LEU A 177 -18.30 9.71 -3.65
CA LEU A 177 -17.28 10.18 -2.71
C LEU A 177 -16.28 11.11 -3.38
N LEU A 178 -15.89 10.86 -4.65
CA LEU A 178 -14.98 11.73 -5.40
C LEU A 178 -15.49 13.17 -5.56
N GLN A 179 -16.81 13.34 -5.68
CA GLN A 179 -17.44 14.66 -5.86
C GLN A 179 -17.41 15.47 -4.56
N GLY A 180 -17.41 14.81 -3.40
CA GLY A 180 -17.40 15.43 -2.07
C GLY A 180 -16.02 15.85 -1.57
N ILE A 181 -14.93 15.54 -2.29
CA ILE A 181 -13.57 15.84 -1.83
C ILE A 181 -13.32 17.35 -1.83
N GLU A 182 -12.97 17.90 -0.66
CA GLU A 182 -12.43 19.24 -0.50
C GLU A 182 -10.99 19.27 -1.05
N ARG A 183 -10.72 20.26 -1.90
CA ARG A 183 -9.44 20.42 -2.59
C ARG A 183 -8.88 21.81 -2.37
N LYS A 184 -7.55 21.93 -2.35
CA LYS A 184 -6.87 23.22 -2.45
C LYS A 184 -7.14 23.85 -3.83
N VAL A 185 -6.79 25.13 -3.97
CA VAL A 185 -6.85 25.85 -5.26
C VAL A 185 -6.07 25.13 -6.36
N GLY A 186 -4.95 24.48 -6.01
CA GLY A 186 -4.14 23.68 -6.93
C GLY A 186 -4.74 22.32 -7.33
N GLY A 187 -5.90 21.93 -6.77
CA GLY A 187 -6.56 20.65 -7.07
C GLY A 187 -6.19 19.50 -6.13
N ALA A 188 -5.19 19.68 -5.26
CA ALA A 188 -4.78 18.67 -4.30
C ALA A 188 -5.90 18.36 -3.27
N PRO A 189 -6.24 17.08 -3.05
CA PRO A 189 -7.26 16.64 -2.11
C PRO A 189 -6.77 16.79 -0.66
N ILE A 190 -7.59 17.39 0.20
CA ILE A 190 -7.20 17.62 1.61
C ILE A 190 -8.17 17.02 2.63
N TRP A 191 -9.45 16.89 2.28
CA TRP A 191 -10.47 16.35 3.17
C TRP A 191 -11.70 15.82 2.42
N ASN A 192 -12.50 14.98 3.06
CA ASN A 192 -13.81 14.55 2.60
C ASN A 192 -14.68 14.24 3.82
N ASP A 193 -15.74 15.02 4.03
CA ASP A 193 -16.63 14.87 5.19
C ASP A 193 -17.39 13.52 5.18
N GLN A 194 -17.55 12.92 4.00
CA GLN A 194 -18.18 11.61 3.83
C GLN A 194 -17.21 10.43 3.99
N PHE A 195 -15.90 10.69 4.08
CA PHE A 195 -14.87 9.66 4.17
C PHE A 195 -13.67 10.08 5.01
N ALA A 196 -13.86 10.81 6.11
CA ALA A 196 -12.79 11.30 6.99
C ALA A 196 -12.19 10.19 7.87
N VAL A 197 -11.60 9.16 7.27
CA VAL A 197 -11.09 7.98 7.99
C VAL A 197 -9.59 8.11 8.24
N GLY A 198 -9.19 8.12 9.51
CA GLY A 198 -7.81 7.97 9.93
C GLY A 198 -7.36 6.52 9.79
N SER A 199 -6.86 6.15 8.60
CA SER A 199 -6.50 4.75 8.31
C SER A 199 -5.19 4.37 8.99
N VAL A 200 -5.19 3.26 9.74
CA VAL A 200 -3.96 2.72 10.37
C VAL A 200 -2.97 2.22 9.32
N ALA A 201 -3.48 1.59 8.24
CA ALA A 201 -2.66 1.06 7.16
C ALA A 201 -1.97 2.16 6.37
N PHE A 202 -2.74 3.17 5.91
CA PHE A 202 -2.19 4.31 5.17
C PHE A 202 -1.17 5.09 6.02
N SER A 203 -1.54 5.40 7.26
CA SER A 203 -0.65 6.11 8.19
C SER A 203 0.64 5.34 8.47
N ALA A 204 0.56 4.02 8.65
CA ALA A 204 1.74 3.18 8.86
C ALA A 204 2.67 3.17 7.64
N MET A 205 2.11 3.03 6.43
CA MET A 205 2.89 3.09 5.20
C MET A 205 3.54 4.46 5.01
N THR A 206 2.83 5.56 5.28
CA THR A 206 3.38 6.91 5.17
C THR A 206 4.50 7.16 6.19
N ALA A 207 4.31 6.83 7.46
CA ALA A 207 5.33 6.97 8.50
C ALA A 207 6.55 6.11 8.20
N PHE A 208 6.34 4.86 7.78
CA PHE A 208 7.41 3.96 7.38
C PHE A 208 8.21 4.52 6.19
N CYS A 209 7.55 4.91 5.10
CA CYS A 209 8.23 5.44 3.92
C CYS A 209 8.99 6.75 4.20
N ALA A 210 8.43 7.62 5.06
CA ALA A 210 9.11 8.82 5.52
C ALA A 210 10.37 8.50 6.33
N HIS A 211 10.28 7.55 7.26
CA HIS A 211 11.42 7.11 8.05
C HIS A 211 12.52 6.48 7.19
N GLU A 212 12.14 5.63 6.22
CA GLU A 212 13.12 4.99 5.32
C GLU A 212 13.82 6.01 4.42
N LEU A 213 13.07 6.97 3.84
CA LEU A 213 13.64 8.05 3.04
C LEU A 213 14.57 8.93 3.89
N ALA A 214 14.12 9.33 5.07
CA ALA A 214 14.92 10.13 6.00
C ALA A 214 16.22 9.42 6.43
N GLY A 215 16.19 8.09 6.55
CA GLY A 215 17.37 7.29 6.87
C GLY A 215 18.48 7.38 5.83
N VAL A 216 18.16 7.71 4.56
CA VAL A 216 19.16 7.88 3.49
C VAL A 216 19.43 9.34 3.14
N THR A 217 18.53 10.27 3.47
CA THR A 217 18.70 11.71 3.20
C THR A 217 19.19 12.51 4.40
N GLY A 218 18.99 12.01 5.63
CA GLY A 218 19.22 12.75 6.87
C GLY A 218 18.14 13.80 7.18
N ASP A 219 16.96 13.71 6.55
CA ASP A 219 15.86 14.66 6.78
C ASP A 219 15.21 14.46 8.16
N GLN A 220 15.56 15.33 9.11
CA GLN A 220 15.03 15.27 10.47
C GLN A 220 13.53 15.56 10.55
N SER A 221 12.98 16.39 9.66
CA SER A 221 11.54 16.72 9.67
C SER A 221 10.70 15.50 9.35
N LEU A 222 11.13 14.69 8.39
CA LEU A 222 10.48 13.43 8.06
C LEU A 222 10.59 12.40 9.20
N LEU A 223 11.71 12.35 9.93
CA LEU A 223 11.83 11.50 11.13
C LEU A 223 10.83 11.92 12.21
N ASP A 224 10.72 13.22 12.46
CA ASP A 224 9.81 13.76 13.49
C ASP A 224 8.34 13.48 13.11
N HIS A 225 7.97 13.66 11.85
CA HIS A 225 6.63 13.30 11.34
C HIS A 225 6.35 11.81 11.43
N ALA A 226 7.32 10.96 11.08
CA ALA A 226 7.19 9.51 11.17
C ALA A 226 7.00 9.07 12.63
N ALA A 227 7.75 9.64 13.57
CA ALA A 227 7.62 9.34 15.00
C ALA A 227 6.23 9.74 15.54
N ASP A 228 5.75 10.95 15.22
CA ASP A 228 4.43 11.44 15.63
C ASP A 228 3.28 10.52 15.16
N VAL A 229 3.27 10.14 13.88
CA VAL A 229 2.27 9.19 13.35
C VAL A 229 2.44 7.80 13.97
N SER A 230 3.67 7.34 14.19
CA SER A 230 3.94 6.03 14.79
C SER A 230 3.41 5.94 16.22
N ASP A 231 3.53 7.01 16.99
CA ASP A 231 2.98 7.09 18.35
C ASP A 231 1.44 7.14 18.34
N ALA A 232 0.83 7.86 17.39
CA ALA A 232 -0.61 7.82 17.17
C ALA A 232 -1.11 6.39 16.83
N LEU A 233 -0.38 5.65 15.99
CA LEU A 233 -0.67 4.26 15.67
C LEU A 233 -0.59 3.34 16.89
N ALA A 234 0.35 3.56 17.82
CA ALA A 234 0.46 2.77 19.05
C ALA A 234 -0.83 2.81 19.87
N MET A 235 -1.50 3.97 19.89
CA MET A 235 -2.76 4.18 20.62
C MET A 235 -3.98 3.50 19.99
N ARG A 236 -3.84 2.93 18.77
CA ARG A 236 -4.92 2.29 18.02
C ARG A 236 -4.93 0.77 18.10
N TRP A 237 -4.00 0.18 18.83
CA TRP A 237 -4.01 -1.26 19.09
C TRP A 237 -5.19 -1.64 20.00
N ASP A 238 -6.04 -2.56 19.54
CA ASP A 238 -7.10 -3.16 20.35
C ASP A 238 -6.64 -4.54 20.83
N PRO A 239 -6.33 -4.72 22.13
CA PRO A 239 -5.83 -6.00 22.65
C PRO A 239 -6.88 -7.11 22.64
N GLY A 240 -8.17 -6.78 22.62
CA GLY A 240 -9.25 -7.76 22.56
C GLY A 240 -9.43 -8.32 21.16
N LEU A 241 -9.26 -7.48 20.14
CA LEU A 241 -9.31 -7.88 18.73
C LEU A 241 -7.95 -8.35 18.19
N ARG A 242 -6.86 -8.03 18.90
CA ARG A 242 -5.47 -8.30 18.48
C ARG A 242 -5.14 -7.69 17.11
N THR A 243 -5.65 -6.48 16.86
CA THR A 243 -5.43 -5.73 15.62
C THR A 243 -5.45 -4.22 15.88
N TRP A 244 -5.03 -3.42 14.90
CA TRP A 244 -5.20 -1.97 14.94
C TRP A 244 -6.54 -1.52 14.35
N VAL A 245 -7.16 -0.56 15.03
CA VAL A 245 -8.49 -0.03 14.68
C VAL A 245 -8.35 1.35 14.04
N ASP A 246 -8.95 1.52 12.87
CA ASP A 246 -9.00 2.83 12.20
C ASP A 246 -9.63 3.88 13.11
N ASP A 247 -9.27 5.13 12.90
CA ASP A 247 -9.83 6.26 13.64
C ASP A 247 -10.83 7.05 12.79
N GLY A 248 -11.66 7.84 13.45
CA GLY A 248 -12.73 8.59 12.78
C GLY A 248 -14.06 7.81 12.68
N PRO A 249 -14.89 8.04 11.65
CA PRO A 249 -16.27 7.57 11.58
C PRO A 249 -16.46 6.06 11.68
N THR A 250 -15.48 5.26 11.24
CA THR A 250 -15.55 3.79 11.23
C THR A 250 -14.99 3.14 12.50
N ALA A 251 -14.42 3.92 13.43
CA ALA A 251 -13.69 3.41 14.61
C ALA A 251 -14.52 2.53 15.55
N ASN A 252 -15.84 2.72 15.57
CA ASN A 252 -16.79 1.96 16.39
C ASN A 252 -17.56 0.90 15.61
N GLY A 253 -17.17 0.63 14.36
CA GLY A 253 -17.83 -0.33 13.48
C GLY A 253 -16.83 -0.98 12.52
N SER A 254 -16.98 -0.76 11.22
CA SER A 254 -16.23 -1.45 10.17
C SER A 254 -14.71 -1.27 10.28
N GLY A 255 -14.22 -0.15 10.82
CA GLY A 255 -12.80 0.12 11.05
C GLY A 255 -12.14 -0.81 12.09
N ARG A 256 -12.94 -1.66 12.74
CA ARG A 256 -12.49 -2.70 13.69
C ARG A 256 -12.34 -4.08 13.04
N VAL A 257 -12.79 -4.26 11.80
CA VAL A 257 -12.71 -5.56 11.10
C VAL A 257 -11.25 -5.98 11.01
N ARG A 258 -10.96 -7.22 11.43
CA ARG A 258 -9.61 -7.79 11.43
C ARG A 258 -9.20 -8.14 10.00
N THR A 259 -8.49 -7.21 9.38
CA THR A 259 -7.88 -7.39 8.06
C THR A 259 -6.35 -7.35 8.17
N VAL A 260 -5.64 -7.89 7.19
CA VAL A 260 -4.19 -8.04 7.27
C VAL A 260 -3.46 -6.71 7.09
N GLU A 261 -4.01 -5.76 6.32
CA GLU A 261 -3.47 -4.40 6.18
C GLU A 261 -3.51 -3.63 7.50
N ALA A 262 -4.43 -4.00 8.42
CA ALA A 262 -4.46 -3.43 9.75
C ALA A 262 -3.25 -3.86 10.62
N LEU A 263 -2.46 -4.84 10.20
CA LEU A 263 -1.21 -5.25 10.85
C LEU A 263 0.03 -4.51 10.32
N LEU A 264 -0.11 -3.65 9.30
CA LEU A 264 0.99 -2.84 8.76
C LEU A 264 1.67 -1.89 9.77
N PRO A 265 1.05 -1.46 10.89
CA PRO A 265 1.77 -0.76 11.95
C PRO A 265 2.99 -1.50 12.52
N LEU A 266 3.13 -2.82 12.28
CA LEU A 266 4.38 -3.57 12.50
C LEU A 266 5.61 -2.88 11.88
N LEU A 267 5.47 -2.23 10.72
CA LEU A 267 6.53 -1.46 10.05
C LEU A 267 7.09 -0.34 10.93
N THR A 268 6.24 0.22 11.80
CA THR A 268 6.50 1.43 12.58
C THR A 268 6.84 1.16 14.04
N LEU A 269 6.64 -0.05 14.56
CA LEU A 269 6.91 -0.36 15.97
C LEU A 269 8.32 0.04 16.45
N PRO A 270 9.41 -0.15 15.67
CA PRO A 270 10.74 0.30 16.09
C PRO A 270 10.94 1.84 16.11
N ILE A 271 10.02 2.60 15.50
CA ILE A 271 10.06 4.07 15.42
C ILE A 271 9.38 4.71 16.64
N GLN A 272 8.45 3.97 17.27
CA GLN A 272 7.64 4.48 18.37
C GLN A 272 8.47 4.88 19.58
N THR A 273 8.08 5.99 20.22
CA THR A 273 8.70 6.46 21.46
C THR A 273 8.08 5.77 22.69
N GLY A 274 6.84 5.30 22.55
CA GLY A 274 6.09 4.58 23.58
C GLY A 274 6.45 3.10 23.73
N ASN A 275 5.91 2.47 24.79
CA ASN A 275 6.12 1.05 25.04
C ASN A 275 5.09 0.18 24.30
N SER A 276 5.52 -0.52 23.27
CA SER A 276 4.71 -1.50 22.51
C SER A 276 5.09 -2.96 22.81
N ALA A 277 5.61 -3.22 24.02
CA ALA A 277 6.05 -4.55 24.44
C ALA A 277 4.97 -5.62 24.21
N GLY A 278 5.34 -6.69 23.52
CA GLY A 278 4.47 -7.83 23.24
C GLY A 278 3.47 -7.62 22.09
N VAL A 279 3.25 -6.39 21.62
CA VAL A 279 2.34 -6.13 20.47
C VAL A 279 2.87 -6.82 19.22
N ALA A 280 4.18 -6.69 18.94
CA ALA A 280 4.83 -7.40 17.84
C ALA A 280 4.65 -8.92 17.92
N ASP A 281 4.77 -9.49 19.13
CA ASP A 281 4.60 -10.94 19.36
C ASP A 281 3.16 -11.39 19.13
N VAL A 282 2.17 -10.57 19.49
CA VAL A 282 0.75 -10.89 19.27
C VAL A 282 0.41 -10.76 17.78
N ALA A 283 0.78 -9.66 17.14
CA ALA A 283 0.49 -9.42 15.73
C ALA A 283 1.16 -10.45 14.81
N ALA A 284 2.43 -10.81 15.08
CA ALA A 284 3.11 -11.87 14.34
C ALA A 284 2.45 -13.24 14.52
N ARG A 285 1.94 -13.54 15.73
CA ARG A 285 1.17 -14.77 15.97
C ARG A 285 -0.14 -14.78 15.22
N GLU A 286 -0.91 -13.68 15.21
CA GLU A 286 -2.16 -13.61 14.41
C GLU A 286 -1.86 -13.80 12.92
N LEU A 287 -0.81 -13.15 12.41
CA LEU A 287 -0.41 -13.26 11.00
C LEU A 287 -0.03 -14.70 10.63
N MET A 288 0.51 -15.46 11.57
CA MET A 288 1.02 -16.82 11.36
C MET A 288 0.10 -17.94 11.86
N ASP A 289 -1.06 -17.59 12.41
CA ASP A 289 -2.08 -18.55 12.83
C ASP A 289 -2.98 -18.93 11.66
N ALA A 290 -3.06 -20.23 11.36
CA ALA A 290 -3.92 -20.77 10.32
C ALA A 290 -5.42 -20.59 10.61
N GLN A 291 -5.79 -20.36 11.86
CA GLN A 291 -7.15 -20.00 12.29
C GLN A 291 -7.38 -18.48 12.32
N ALA A 292 -6.42 -17.70 11.82
CA ALA A 292 -6.54 -16.26 11.62
C ALA A 292 -6.18 -15.92 10.16
N PHE A 293 -4.98 -15.38 9.93
CA PHE A 293 -4.57 -14.89 8.62
C PHE A 293 -3.73 -15.88 7.81
N ALA A 294 -3.07 -16.87 8.40
CA ALA A 294 -2.07 -17.67 7.69
C ALA A 294 -2.69 -18.68 6.72
N GLY A 295 -2.44 -18.52 5.42
CA GLY A 295 -2.70 -19.52 4.39
C GLY A 295 -1.40 -20.13 3.86
N PRO A 296 -1.45 -21.34 3.27
CA PRO A 296 -0.29 -22.00 2.66
C PRO A 296 0.37 -21.19 1.53
N TYR A 297 -0.36 -20.27 0.90
CA TYR A 297 0.12 -19.46 -0.21
C TYR A 297 0.26 -17.96 0.12
N GLY A 298 0.17 -17.57 1.38
CA GLY A 298 0.29 -16.18 1.83
C GLY A 298 -0.74 -15.82 2.89
N ALA A 299 -0.78 -14.56 3.33
CA ALA A 299 -1.74 -14.12 4.32
C ALA A 299 -3.11 -13.83 3.69
N ARG A 300 -4.19 -14.33 4.30
CA ARG A 300 -5.57 -13.95 3.98
C ARG A 300 -5.77 -12.46 4.26
N GLN A 301 -6.41 -11.75 3.35
CA GLN A 301 -6.71 -10.32 3.55
C GLN A 301 -7.59 -10.06 4.77
N VAL A 302 -8.51 -10.97 5.08
CA VAL A 302 -9.48 -10.83 6.15
C VAL A 302 -9.38 -12.06 7.06
N HIS A 303 -9.44 -11.85 8.36
CA HIS A 303 -9.39 -12.93 9.35
C HIS A 303 -10.54 -13.90 9.10
N ILE A 304 -10.27 -15.22 9.16
CA ILE A 304 -11.22 -16.26 8.76
C ILE A 304 -12.57 -16.22 9.51
N ASP A 305 -12.55 -15.84 10.79
CA ASP A 305 -13.77 -15.67 11.61
C ASP A 305 -14.57 -14.39 11.34
N GLU A 306 -14.09 -13.46 10.51
CA GLU A 306 -14.88 -12.28 10.17
C GLU A 306 -16.00 -12.68 9.19
N PRO A 307 -17.25 -12.23 9.39
CA PRO A 307 -18.35 -12.54 8.49
C PRO A 307 -18.15 -11.96 7.07
N THR A 308 -17.23 -11.02 6.92
CA THR A 308 -16.84 -10.41 5.65
C THR A 308 -15.76 -11.20 4.91
N TYR A 309 -15.25 -12.31 5.46
CA TYR A 309 -14.25 -13.15 4.80
C TYR A 309 -14.84 -13.87 3.59
N LEU A 310 -14.33 -13.52 2.41
CA LEU A 310 -14.68 -14.09 1.11
C LEU A 310 -13.37 -14.43 0.37
N PRO A 311 -12.92 -15.71 0.36
CA PRO A 311 -11.55 -16.10 -0.01
C PRO A 311 -11.14 -15.76 -1.44
N THR A 312 -12.09 -15.55 -2.34
CA THR A 312 -11.85 -15.28 -3.77
C THR A 312 -12.32 -13.90 -4.21
N THR A 313 -12.82 -13.07 -3.29
CA THR A 313 -13.42 -11.77 -3.61
C THR A 313 -12.47 -10.64 -3.25
N TYR A 314 -11.67 -10.18 -4.22
CA TYR A 314 -10.89 -8.94 -4.18
C TYR A 314 -10.26 -8.63 -2.79
N TRP A 315 -10.58 -7.49 -2.17
CA TRP A 315 -10.05 -7.10 -0.85
C TRP A 315 -10.77 -7.74 0.36
N ARG A 316 -11.50 -8.85 0.17
CA ARG A 316 -12.33 -9.47 1.20
C ARG A 316 -11.83 -10.82 1.71
N GLY A 317 -10.67 -11.28 1.26
CA GLY A 317 -10.13 -12.57 1.71
C GLY A 317 -8.87 -13.07 1.01
N PRO A 318 -8.70 -12.87 -0.31
CA PRO A 318 -7.49 -13.27 -1.03
C PRO A 318 -6.18 -12.81 -0.39
N SER A 319 -5.08 -13.47 -0.72
CA SER A 319 -3.72 -13.03 -0.44
C SER A 319 -3.24 -12.06 -1.51
N TRP A 320 -2.58 -10.98 -1.08
CA TRP A 320 -2.09 -9.90 -1.91
C TRP A 320 -0.57 -9.77 -1.83
N PRO A 321 0.17 -9.82 -2.96
CA PRO A 321 1.64 -9.83 -2.98
C PRO A 321 2.27 -8.65 -2.24
N GLN A 322 1.76 -7.45 -2.49
CA GLN A 322 2.29 -6.21 -1.95
C GLN A 322 2.06 -6.09 -0.44
N LEU A 323 0.95 -6.60 0.09
CA LEU A 323 0.73 -6.63 1.54
C LEU A 323 1.63 -7.68 2.20
N ASN A 324 1.79 -8.85 1.58
CA ASN A 324 2.74 -9.85 2.07
C ASN A 324 4.18 -9.29 2.09
N TYR A 325 4.60 -8.55 1.07
CA TYR A 325 5.91 -7.90 1.01
C TYR A 325 6.08 -6.87 2.15
N LEU A 326 5.11 -6.00 2.37
CA LEU A 326 5.16 -5.01 3.44
C LEU A 326 5.14 -5.65 4.84
N LEU A 327 4.36 -6.72 5.04
CA LEU A 327 4.34 -7.47 6.30
C LEU A 327 5.64 -8.25 6.53
N TRP A 328 6.25 -8.79 5.47
CA TRP A 328 7.58 -9.38 5.52
C TRP A 328 8.65 -8.37 5.98
N LEU A 329 8.61 -7.13 5.47
CA LEU A 329 9.44 -6.03 5.98
C LEU A 329 9.11 -5.74 7.46
N GLY A 330 7.83 -5.64 7.81
CA GLY A 330 7.40 -5.41 9.19
C GLY A 330 7.92 -6.45 10.17
N LEU A 331 7.78 -7.74 9.86
CA LEU A 331 8.28 -8.86 10.65
C LEU A 331 9.80 -8.79 10.85
N GLN A 332 10.56 -8.52 9.79
CA GLN A 332 12.02 -8.36 9.89
C GLN A 332 12.41 -7.21 10.82
N ARG A 333 11.72 -6.07 10.71
CA ARG A 333 11.98 -4.89 11.54
C ARG A 333 11.75 -5.14 13.03
N VAL A 334 10.85 -6.07 13.38
CA VAL A 334 10.58 -6.45 14.78
C VAL A 334 11.27 -7.75 15.20
N GLY A 335 12.25 -8.22 14.42
CA GLY A 335 13.07 -9.40 14.76
C GLY A 335 12.36 -10.75 14.61
N LYS A 336 11.24 -10.80 13.88
CA LYS A 336 10.45 -12.01 13.59
C LYS A 336 10.92 -12.69 12.30
N PHE A 337 12.21 -13.01 12.24
CA PHE A 337 12.86 -13.49 11.02
C PHE A 337 12.34 -14.86 10.55
N ALA A 338 11.96 -15.74 11.47
CA ALA A 338 11.42 -17.06 11.12
C ALA A 338 10.03 -16.94 10.48
N GLU A 339 9.17 -16.09 11.05
CA GLU A 339 7.85 -15.76 10.52
C GLU A 339 7.97 -15.04 9.17
N ALA A 340 8.92 -14.11 9.04
CA ALA A 340 9.21 -13.44 7.78
C ALA A 340 9.62 -14.44 6.69
N ALA A 341 10.54 -15.36 7.01
CA ALA A 341 10.99 -16.40 6.08
C ALA A 341 9.83 -17.30 5.62
N LEU A 342 8.93 -17.67 6.54
CA LEU A 342 7.75 -18.47 6.21
C LEU A 342 6.79 -17.71 5.29
N LEU A 343 6.48 -16.44 5.61
CA LEU A 343 5.61 -15.61 4.76
C LEU A 343 6.20 -15.45 3.36
N ALA A 344 7.51 -15.21 3.25
CA ALA A 344 8.20 -15.13 1.97
C ALA A 344 8.07 -16.41 1.14
N GLU A 345 8.26 -17.58 1.75
CA GLU A 345 8.13 -18.86 1.06
C GLU A 345 6.70 -19.12 0.58
N CYS A 346 5.70 -18.87 1.44
CA CYS A 346 4.30 -18.96 1.09
C CYS A 346 3.93 -18.01 -0.06
N SER A 347 4.36 -16.75 0.00
CA SER A 347 4.08 -15.76 -1.04
C SER A 347 4.76 -16.08 -2.37
N ARG A 348 5.99 -16.60 -2.37
CA ARG A 348 6.67 -17.10 -3.58
C ARG A 348 5.95 -18.28 -4.20
N THR A 349 5.49 -19.21 -3.38
CA THR A 349 4.72 -20.35 -3.84
C THR A 349 3.39 -19.90 -4.46
N GLY A 350 2.68 -18.98 -3.80
CA GLY A 350 1.43 -18.39 -4.30
C GLY A 350 1.61 -17.63 -5.62
N ALA A 351 2.66 -16.82 -5.74
CA ALA A 351 2.98 -16.09 -6.96
C ALA A 351 3.22 -17.02 -8.15
N LEU A 352 4.01 -18.09 -7.97
CA LEU A 352 4.30 -19.06 -9.03
C LEU A 352 3.08 -19.92 -9.38
N LEU A 353 2.34 -20.41 -8.39
CA LEU A 353 1.18 -21.27 -8.59
C LEU A 353 0.03 -20.54 -9.29
N SER A 354 -0.18 -19.27 -8.95
CA SER A 354 -1.22 -18.43 -9.57
C SER A 354 -0.85 -17.90 -10.96
N GLY A 355 0.39 -18.11 -11.41
CA GLY A 355 0.88 -17.55 -12.69
C GLY A 355 1.07 -16.04 -12.64
N TRP A 356 1.54 -15.50 -11.50
CA TRP A 356 1.73 -14.07 -11.23
C TRP A 356 0.43 -13.28 -11.17
N ALA A 357 -0.62 -13.83 -10.56
CA ALA A 357 -1.92 -13.15 -10.47
C ALA A 357 -1.88 -11.90 -9.57
N GLU A 358 -2.81 -10.98 -9.80
CA GLU A 358 -3.03 -9.76 -9.01
C GLU A 358 -3.22 -10.08 -7.51
N TYR A 359 -4.02 -11.11 -7.24
CA TYR A 359 -4.20 -11.74 -5.93
C TYR A 359 -4.54 -13.21 -6.15
N TRP A 360 -4.53 -13.99 -5.08
CA TRP A 360 -4.94 -15.39 -5.12
C TRP A 360 -5.64 -15.81 -3.83
N ASP A 361 -6.47 -16.83 -3.89
CA ASP A 361 -6.98 -17.49 -2.70
C ASP A 361 -5.79 -18.03 -1.87
N ALA A 362 -5.66 -17.56 -0.62
CA ALA A 362 -4.54 -17.91 0.26
C ALA A 362 -4.47 -19.42 0.61
N ASP A 363 -5.58 -20.14 0.48
CA ASP A 363 -5.72 -21.56 0.83
C ASP A 363 -5.52 -22.50 -0.37
N THR A 364 -5.95 -22.06 -1.56
CA THR A 364 -5.93 -22.92 -2.75
C THR A 364 -4.89 -22.49 -3.80
N GLY A 365 -4.41 -21.24 -3.73
CA GLY A 365 -3.55 -20.64 -4.74
C GLY A 365 -4.28 -20.27 -6.04
N THR A 366 -5.61 -20.38 -6.06
CA THR A 366 -6.44 -20.02 -7.20
C THR A 366 -6.26 -18.54 -7.52
N ALA A 367 -5.79 -18.25 -8.74
CA ALA A 367 -5.62 -16.90 -9.24
C ALA A 367 -6.93 -16.11 -9.27
N GLY A 368 -6.85 -14.82 -8.93
CA GLY A 368 -7.90 -13.83 -9.12
C GLY A 368 -7.35 -12.53 -9.71
N GLY A 369 -8.24 -11.71 -10.26
CA GLY A 369 -7.87 -10.46 -10.90
C GLY A 369 -7.06 -10.63 -12.20
N ALA A 370 -6.20 -9.67 -12.49
CA ALA A 370 -5.34 -9.69 -13.68
C ALA A 370 -4.22 -10.74 -13.58
N VAL A 371 -3.95 -11.45 -14.69
CA VAL A 371 -2.86 -12.45 -14.78
C VAL A 371 -2.11 -12.29 -16.11
N PRO A 372 -0.78 -12.04 -16.10
CA PRO A 372 0.01 -11.65 -14.93
C PRO A 372 -0.34 -10.22 -14.47
N GLN A 373 -0.09 -9.91 -13.20
CA GLN A 373 -0.01 -8.56 -12.64
C GLN A 373 1.43 -8.30 -12.22
N SER A 374 2.02 -7.20 -12.69
CA SER A 374 3.47 -6.97 -12.56
C SER A 374 3.94 -6.78 -11.13
N TRP A 375 3.12 -6.27 -10.20
CA TRP A 375 3.52 -6.13 -8.80
C TRP A 375 3.79 -7.46 -8.08
N THR A 376 3.34 -8.59 -8.65
CA THR A 376 3.45 -9.92 -8.04
C THR A 376 4.90 -10.37 -8.08
N THR A 377 5.69 -9.73 -8.94
CA THR A 377 7.14 -9.84 -9.00
C THR A 377 7.87 -9.42 -7.73
N LEU A 378 7.21 -8.70 -6.81
CA LEU A 378 7.72 -8.48 -5.43
C LEU A 378 8.09 -9.77 -4.70
N ALA A 379 7.46 -10.90 -5.03
CA ALA A 379 7.82 -12.20 -4.49
C ALA A 379 9.30 -12.57 -4.77
N ALA A 380 9.89 -12.05 -5.85
CA ALA A 380 11.32 -12.21 -6.13
C ALA A 380 12.21 -11.44 -5.15
N CYS A 381 11.74 -10.34 -4.56
CA CYS A 381 12.50 -9.49 -3.63
C CYS A 381 12.50 -9.99 -2.17
N MET A 382 11.59 -10.91 -1.81
CA MET A 382 11.39 -11.34 -0.42
C MET A 382 12.42 -12.37 0.03
N ASP A 383 13.73 -12.11 -0.05
CA ASP A 383 14.76 -13.09 0.30
C ASP A 383 14.61 -13.69 1.69
N VAL A 384 15.03 -14.95 1.86
CA VAL A 384 15.08 -15.58 3.19
C VAL A 384 16.23 -14.93 3.96
N PRO A 385 15.97 -14.20 5.06
CA PRO A 385 17.03 -13.56 5.82
C PRO A 385 18.00 -14.63 6.34
N GLN A 386 19.31 -14.45 6.10
CA GLN A 386 20.30 -15.26 6.80
C GLN A 386 20.42 -14.70 8.22
N GLY A 387 19.96 -15.48 9.20
CA GLY A 387 20.02 -15.14 10.62
C GLY A 387 21.42 -15.18 11.22
#